data_AF-A0A1V5WM57-F1
#
_entry.id   AF-A0A1V5WM57-F1
#
_cell.length_a   1.000
_cell.length_b   1.000
_cell.length_c   1.000
_cell.angle_alpha   90.00
_cell.angle_beta   90.00
_cell.angle_gamma   90.00
#
_symmetry.space_group_name_H-M   'P 1'
#
loop_
_entity.id
_entity.type
_entity.pdbx_description
1 polymer ?
#
loop_
_entity_poly.entity_id
_entity_poly.type
_entity_poly.pdbx_seq_one_letter_code
_entity_poly.pdbx_strand_id
1 'polypeptide(L)'
;MQLRQANIFKGILNVLFGDYNGIQVFIAPITILYWIDSGSLLSSATSLLSFRMHYLPLLAFLIILLFSFFMLIKIKLLYNCTNNEYLDLTIQFNVSVMALVLIGLVIYAVSTFLAYFYGIKGTVKSGLVLLFKLYTVLLILYHYLWNVVLTPFYQRQYGYPRAIKAFFSWARKNKLMLLRYILLTVLLVYFSIRIYQLILRFVLVPCIMSIGNSTGIFLLFKLYPFVSLGDIFINVSVLAGAFLISNLFFYPIIRSVQYLQNYFLPFGKVVRSADAQSA
;
A
#
# COMPACT_ATOMS: atom_id res chain seq x y z
N MET A 1 -16.85 -27.25 -9.98
CA MET A 1 -15.81 -27.10 -8.91
C MET A 1 -14.81 -25.98 -9.20
N GLN A 2 -14.25 -25.88 -10.41
CA GLN A 2 -13.26 -24.86 -10.78
C GLN A 2 -13.72 -23.40 -10.55
N LEU A 3 -14.98 -23.06 -10.90
CA LEU A 3 -15.55 -21.72 -10.65
C LEU A 3 -15.63 -21.35 -9.15
N ARG A 4 -15.91 -22.32 -8.28
CA ARG A 4 -15.98 -22.10 -6.83
C ARG A 4 -14.59 -21.86 -6.24
N GLN A 5 -13.59 -22.62 -6.69
CA GLN A 5 -12.19 -22.43 -6.29
C GLN A 5 -11.65 -21.07 -6.77
N ALA A 6 -11.96 -20.69 -8.01
CA ALA A 6 -11.59 -19.38 -8.55
C ALA A 6 -12.21 -18.22 -7.75
N ASN A 7 -13.47 -18.34 -7.33
CA ASN A 7 -14.14 -17.33 -6.51
C ASN A 7 -13.56 -17.24 -5.09
N ILE A 8 -13.20 -18.37 -4.47
CA ILE A 8 -12.52 -18.40 -3.17
C ILE A 8 -11.14 -17.75 -3.27
N PHE A 9 -10.36 -18.10 -4.28
CA PHE A 9 -9.04 -17.53 -4.51
C PHE A 9 -9.10 -16.02 -4.74
N LYS A 10 -10.04 -15.56 -5.57
CA LYS A 10 -10.31 -14.12 -5.76
C LYS A 10 -10.73 -13.44 -4.45
N GLY A 11 -11.51 -14.11 -3.61
CA GLY A 11 -11.88 -13.63 -2.28
C GLY A 11 -10.66 -13.42 -1.38
N ILE A 12 -9.77 -14.42 -1.28
CA ILE A 12 -8.52 -14.34 -0.50
C ILE A 12 -7.63 -13.22 -1.02
N LEU A 13 -7.45 -13.12 -2.33
CA LEU A 13 -6.67 -12.04 -2.93
C LEU A 13 -7.26 -10.66 -2.64
N ASN A 14 -8.59 -10.51 -2.67
CA ASN A 14 -9.23 -9.25 -2.30
C ASN A 14 -9.02 -8.89 -0.83
N VAL A 15 -9.02 -9.89 0.07
CA VAL A 15 -8.72 -9.66 1.49
C VAL A 15 -7.29 -9.18 1.70
N LEU A 16 -6.33 -9.71 0.94
CA LEU A 16 -4.90 -9.41 1.12
C LEU A 16 -4.44 -8.16 0.34
N PHE A 17 -5.00 -7.90 -0.84
CA PHE A 17 -4.51 -6.90 -1.79
C PHE A 17 -5.58 -5.89 -2.25
N GLY A 18 -6.85 -6.09 -1.90
CA GLY A 18 -7.95 -5.26 -2.37
C GLY A 18 -7.96 -3.84 -1.82
N ASP A 19 -8.70 -2.95 -2.48
CA ASP A 19 -8.98 -1.59 -2.02
C ASP A 19 -7.72 -0.79 -1.64
N TYR A 20 -7.72 -0.14 -0.48
CA TYR A 20 -6.57 0.57 0.07
C TYR A 20 -5.74 -0.27 1.04
N ASN A 21 -5.86 -1.61 1.03
CA ASN A 21 -4.95 -2.47 1.81
C ASN A 21 -3.49 -2.15 1.53
N GLY A 22 -2.63 -2.34 2.51
CA GLY A 22 -1.20 -2.01 2.46
C GLY A 22 -0.88 -0.55 2.77
N ILE A 23 -1.83 0.38 2.64
CA ILE A 23 -1.55 1.81 2.89
C ILE A 23 -1.19 2.09 4.37
N GLN A 24 -1.72 1.29 5.30
CA GLN A 24 -1.50 1.41 6.73
C GLN A 24 -0.02 1.21 7.11
N VAL A 25 0.66 0.32 6.38
CA VAL A 25 2.09 0.04 6.56
C VAL A 25 2.93 1.24 6.16
N PHE A 26 2.61 1.88 5.03
CA PHE A 26 3.42 2.99 4.54
C PHE A 26 3.12 4.29 5.29
N ILE A 27 1.88 4.54 5.70
CA ILE A 27 1.54 5.70 6.54
C ILE A 27 2.13 5.53 7.94
N ALA A 28 2.02 4.32 8.50
CA ALA A 28 2.44 3.98 9.84
C ALA A 28 3.22 2.67 9.88
N PRO A 29 4.55 2.71 9.66
CA PRO A 29 5.41 1.53 9.65
C PRO A 29 5.33 0.69 10.92
N ILE A 30 4.99 1.32 12.05
CA ILE A 30 4.79 0.66 13.34
C ILE A 30 3.77 -0.48 13.28
N THR A 31 2.83 -0.43 12.33
CA THR A 31 1.83 -1.49 12.12
C THR A 31 2.43 -2.81 11.66
N ILE A 32 3.57 -2.80 10.96
CA ILE A 32 4.34 -4.03 10.69
C ILE A 32 5.21 -4.40 11.88
N LEU A 33 5.83 -3.41 12.52
CA LEU A 33 6.77 -3.66 13.62
C LEU A 33 6.13 -4.42 14.78
N TYR A 34 4.83 -4.23 15.03
CA TYR A 34 4.09 -4.99 16.04
C TYR A 34 3.96 -6.49 15.76
N TRP A 35 4.14 -6.93 14.51
CA TRP A 35 4.12 -8.35 14.15
C TRP A 35 5.50 -9.01 14.26
N ILE A 36 6.55 -8.22 14.49
CA ILE A 36 7.93 -8.69 14.54
C ILE A 36 8.41 -8.65 15.99
N ASP A 37 9.13 -9.67 16.42
CA ASP A 37 9.77 -9.68 17.73
C ASP A 37 10.83 -8.58 17.82
N SER A 38 10.70 -7.69 18.81
CA SER A 38 11.57 -6.53 18.99
C SER A 38 13.03 -6.90 19.21
N GLY A 39 13.30 -8.02 19.90
CA GLY A 39 14.67 -8.51 20.10
C GLY A 39 15.32 -8.92 18.78
N SER A 40 14.58 -9.70 17.98
CA SER A 40 15.02 -10.12 16.65
C SER A 40 15.20 -8.95 15.66
N LEU A 41 14.38 -7.91 15.78
CA LEU A 41 14.49 -6.72 14.95
C LEU A 41 15.75 -5.93 15.26
N LEU A 42 16.07 -5.76 16.55
CA LEU A 42 17.27 -5.04 16.98
C LEU A 42 18.54 -5.79 16.58
N SER A 43 18.57 -7.12 16.73
CA SER A 43 19.74 -7.93 16.34
C SER A 43 19.95 -7.96 14.82
N SER A 44 18.87 -8.02 14.05
CA SER A 44 18.92 -7.93 12.59
C SER A 44 19.37 -6.55 12.11
N ALA A 45 18.84 -5.47 12.70
CA ALA A 45 19.23 -4.10 12.35
C ALA A 45 20.70 -3.79 12.70
N THR A 46 21.17 -4.22 13.88
CA THR A 46 22.55 -4.02 14.31
C THR A 46 23.53 -4.80 13.46
N SER A 47 23.23 -6.07 13.11
CA SER A 47 24.08 -6.86 12.22
C SER A 47 24.19 -6.26 10.81
N LEU A 48 23.09 -5.74 10.26
CA LEU A 48 23.07 -5.08 8.95
C LEU A 48 23.91 -3.80 8.93
N LEU A 49 23.75 -2.94 9.92
CA LEU A 49 24.42 -1.64 9.98
C LEU A 49 25.90 -1.73 10.38
N SER A 50 26.27 -2.72 11.20
CA SER A 50 27.63 -2.80 11.74
C SER A 50 28.58 -3.60 10.85
N PHE A 51 28.15 -4.77 10.36
CA PHE A 51 29.07 -5.73 9.72
C PHE A 51 28.79 -5.96 8.24
N ARG A 52 27.59 -5.63 7.75
CA ARG A 52 27.11 -6.08 6.43
C ARG A 52 26.42 -4.97 5.61
N MET A 53 26.90 -3.73 5.69
CA MET A 53 26.33 -2.61 4.91
C MET A 53 26.27 -2.87 3.39
N HIS A 54 27.17 -3.71 2.86
CA HIS A 54 27.18 -4.11 1.45
C HIS A 54 25.94 -4.92 1.01
N TYR A 55 25.16 -5.49 1.94
CA TYR A 55 23.91 -6.18 1.64
C TYR A 55 22.69 -5.25 1.53
N LEU A 56 22.83 -3.98 1.94
CA LEU A 56 21.74 -3.00 1.94
C LEU A 56 21.15 -2.76 0.53
N PRO A 57 21.95 -2.64 -0.56
CA PRO A 57 21.40 -2.48 -1.90
C PRO A 57 20.53 -3.67 -2.34
N LEU A 58 20.97 -4.90 -2.04
CA LEU A 58 20.23 -6.12 -2.38
C LEU A 58 18.92 -6.20 -1.58
N LEU A 59 18.96 -5.88 -0.28
CA LEU A 59 17.78 -5.84 0.56
C LEU A 59 16.78 -4.78 0.08
N ALA A 60 17.24 -3.58 -0.27
CA ALA A 60 16.40 -2.52 -0.82
C ALA A 60 15.77 -2.95 -2.16
N PHE A 61 16.54 -3.57 -3.05
CA PHE A 61 16.04 -4.11 -4.31
C PHE A 61 14.93 -5.15 -4.09
N LEU A 62 15.13 -6.11 -3.19
CA LEU A 62 14.14 -7.15 -2.89
C LEU A 62 12.85 -6.57 -2.29
N ILE A 63 12.95 -5.56 -1.42
CA ILE A 63 11.77 -4.85 -0.87
C ILE A 63 11.01 -4.11 -1.97
N ILE A 64 11.71 -3.42 -2.88
CA ILE A 64 11.08 -2.73 -4.01
C ILE A 64 10.41 -3.74 -4.94
N LEU A 65 11.05 -4.89 -5.19
CA LEU A 65 10.49 -5.97 -6.00
C LEU A 65 9.21 -6.54 -5.37
N LEU A 66 9.21 -6.76 -4.06
CA LEU A 66 8.02 -7.19 -3.33
C LEU A 66 6.89 -6.15 -3.42
N PHE A 67 7.20 -4.87 -3.26
CA PHE A 67 6.23 -3.79 -3.42
C PHE A 67 5.69 -3.73 -4.86
N SER A 68 6.54 -3.90 -5.86
CA SER A 68 6.15 -3.95 -7.27
C SER A 68 5.16 -5.09 -7.53
N PHE A 69 5.46 -6.30 -7.06
CA PHE A 69 4.56 -7.44 -7.16
C PHE A 69 3.22 -7.19 -6.47
N PHE A 70 3.24 -6.62 -5.26
CA PHE A 70 2.04 -6.21 -4.53
C PHE A 70 1.17 -5.25 -5.35
N MET A 71 1.78 -4.22 -5.95
CA MET A 71 1.05 -3.23 -6.76
C MET A 71 0.48 -3.84 -8.04
N LEU A 72 1.21 -4.72 -8.73
CA LEU A 72 0.72 -5.39 -9.94
C LEU A 72 -0.52 -6.23 -9.65
N ILE A 73 -0.49 -7.05 -8.59
CA ILE A 73 -1.67 -7.81 -8.15
C ILE A 73 -2.82 -6.85 -7.83
N LYS A 74 -2.56 -5.79 -7.07
CA LYS A 74 -3.59 -4.80 -6.72
C LYS A 74 -4.21 -4.16 -7.95
N ILE A 75 -3.43 -3.74 -8.95
CA ILE A 75 -3.95 -3.16 -10.20
C ILE A 75 -4.88 -4.15 -10.90
N LYS A 76 -4.49 -5.43 -10.98
CA LYS A 76 -5.33 -6.47 -11.62
C LYS A 76 -6.66 -6.68 -10.88
N LEU A 77 -6.68 -6.54 -9.56
CA LEU A 77 -7.89 -6.72 -8.75
C LEU A 77 -8.81 -5.50 -8.76
N LEU A 78 -8.25 -4.30 -8.78
CA LEU A 78 -9.00 -3.04 -8.71
C LEU A 78 -9.71 -2.72 -10.03
N TYR A 79 -9.04 -2.93 -11.16
CA TYR A 79 -9.59 -2.52 -12.45
C TYR A 79 -10.16 -3.70 -13.23
N ASN A 80 -11.39 -3.54 -13.72
CA ASN A 80 -11.99 -4.48 -14.66
C ASN A 80 -11.46 -4.23 -16.09
N CYS A 81 -10.18 -4.52 -16.28
CA CYS A 81 -9.45 -4.30 -17.54
C CYS A 81 -9.27 -5.60 -18.32
N THR A 82 -9.22 -5.47 -19.65
CA THR A 82 -8.72 -6.52 -20.54
C THR A 82 -7.21 -6.75 -20.32
N ASN A 83 -6.67 -7.85 -20.85
CA ASN A 83 -5.25 -8.16 -20.66
C ASN A 83 -4.33 -7.12 -21.31
N ASN A 84 -4.70 -6.56 -22.45
CA ASN A 84 -3.89 -5.53 -23.13
C ASN A 84 -3.86 -4.23 -22.30
N GLU A 85 -5.01 -3.79 -21.79
CA GLU A 85 -5.09 -2.60 -20.91
C GLU A 85 -4.31 -2.81 -19.60
N TYR A 86 -4.28 -4.04 -19.08
CA TYR A 86 -3.48 -4.38 -17.90
C TYR A 86 -1.97 -4.30 -18.19
N LEU A 87 -1.52 -4.69 -19.38
CA LEU A 87 -0.12 -4.54 -19.79
C LEU A 87 0.25 -3.06 -19.88
N ASP A 88 -0.60 -2.22 -20.45
CA ASP A 88 -0.36 -0.77 -20.50
C ASP A 88 -0.23 -0.15 -19.10
N LEU A 89 -1.12 -0.52 -18.18
CA LEU A 89 -1.05 -0.09 -16.77
C LEU A 89 0.23 -0.59 -16.07
N THR A 90 0.65 -1.82 -16.39
CA THR A 90 1.90 -2.41 -15.87
C THR A 90 3.12 -1.65 -16.38
N ILE A 91 3.15 -1.28 -17.67
CA ILE A 91 4.22 -0.47 -18.26
C ILE A 91 4.25 0.91 -17.60
N GLN A 92 3.11 1.58 -17.47
CA GLN A 92 3.03 2.89 -16.81
C GLN A 92 3.52 2.84 -15.36
N PHE A 93 3.14 1.80 -14.63
CA PHE A 93 3.62 1.58 -13.26
C PHE A 93 5.15 1.41 -13.22
N ASN A 94 5.72 0.54 -14.06
CA ASN A 94 7.17 0.34 -14.12
C ASN A 94 7.92 1.62 -14.51
N VAL A 95 7.41 2.39 -15.47
CA VAL A 95 7.97 3.71 -15.82
C VAL A 95 7.94 4.66 -14.62
N SER A 96 6.85 4.66 -13.85
CA SER A 96 6.75 5.50 -12.64
C SER A 96 7.74 5.10 -11.54
N VAL A 97 7.98 3.79 -11.36
CA VAL A 97 8.98 3.28 -10.42
C VAL A 97 10.39 3.65 -10.88
N MET A 98 10.68 3.50 -12.18
CA MET A 98 11.96 3.91 -12.77
C MET A 98 12.21 5.40 -12.60
N ALA A 99 11.19 6.25 -12.81
CA ALA A 99 11.28 7.69 -12.58
C ALA A 99 11.62 8.02 -11.12
N LEU A 100 11.01 7.33 -10.15
CA LEU A 100 11.34 7.49 -8.73
C LEU A 100 12.80 7.13 -8.44
N VAL A 101 13.29 6.01 -8.98
CA VAL A 101 14.70 5.60 -8.81
C VAL A 101 15.64 6.64 -9.39
N LEU A 102 15.34 7.17 -10.57
CA LEU A 102 16.13 8.21 -11.23
C LEU A 102 16.15 9.50 -10.39
N ILE A 103 15.00 9.95 -9.89
CA ILE A 103 14.91 11.09 -8.96
C ILE A 103 15.76 10.84 -7.71
N GLY A 104 15.71 9.63 -7.15
CA GLY A 104 16.52 9.24 -6.00
C GLY A 104 18.03 9.31 -6.30
N LEU A 105 18.46 8.84 -7.47
CA LEU A 105 19.85 8.93 -7.93
C LEU A 105 20.31 10.38 -8.13
N VAL A 106 19.47 11.23 -8.71
CA VAL A 106 19.76 12.65 -8.89
C VAL A 106 19.92 13.35 -7.53
N ILE A 107 19.02 13.09 -6.58
CA ILE A 107 19.12 13.64 -5.22
C ILE A 107 20.41 13.17 -4.54
N TYR A 108 20.77 11.90 -4.69
CA TYR A 108 22.00 11.35 -4.15
C TYR A 108 23.24 12.01 -4.78
N ALA A 109 23.27 12.17 -6.10
CA ALA A 109 24.37 12.80 -6.82
C ALA A 109 24.54 14.27 -6.41
N VAL A 110 23.45 15.05 -6.41
CA VAL A 110 23.45 16.46 -5.99
C VAL A 110 23.91 16.60 -4.54
N SER A 111 23.46 15.72 -3.64
CA SER A 111 23.92 15.83 -2.26
C SER A 111 25.36 15.39 -2.06
N THR A 112 25.86 14.43 -2.83
CA THR A 112 27.27 14.02 -2.76
C THR A 112 28.15 15.16 -3.28
N PHE A 113 27.72 15.84 -4.35
CA PHE A 113 28.35 17.06 -4.85
C PHE A 113 28.36 18.18 -3.80
N LEU A 114 27.22 18.47 -3.16
CA LEU A 114 27.13 19.48 -2.10
C LEU A 114 28.00 19.15 -0.88
N ALA A 115 28.05 17.87 -0.48
CA ALA A 115 28.88 17.42 0.62
C ALA A 115 30.38 17.54 0.28
N TYR A 116 30.77 17.22 -0.95
CA TYR A 116 32.16 17.26 -1.40
C TYR A 116 32.67 18.70 -1.60
N PHE A 117 31.91 19.55 -2.31
CA PHE A 117 32.36 20.91 -2.68
C PHE A 117 32.04 21.98 -1.62
N TYR A 118 30.95 21.82 -0.87
CA TYR A 118 30.47 22.85 0.06
C TYR A 118 30.46 22.40 1.52
N GLY A 119 30.87 21.15 1.81
CA GLY A 119 30.81 20.60 3.17
C GLY A 119 29.39 20.46 3.73
N ILE A 120 28.35 20.70 2.91
CA ILE A 120 26.95 20.63 3.34
C ILE A 120 26.56 19.16 3.41
N LYS A 121 26.64 18.59 4.61
CA LYS A 121 26.12 17.24 4.91
C LYS A 121 24.59 17.28 4.94
N GLY A 122 23.96 17.21 3.77
CA GLY A 122 22.50 17.20 3.65
C GLY A 122 21.85 15.98 4.32
N THR A 123 20.59 16.12 4.75
CA THR A 123 19.75 15.04 5.31
C THR A 123 19.20 14.10 4.23
N VAL A 124 20.04 13.67 3.28
CA VAL A 124 19.67 12.85 2.11
C VAL A 124 18.90 11.61 2.52
N LYS A 125 19.40 10.94 3.58
CA LYS A 125 18.81 9.70 4.08
C LYS A 125 17.37 9.90 4.50
N SER A 126 17.07 10.99 5.21
CA SER A 126 15.70 11.31 5.64
C SER A 126 14.82 11.76 4.48
N GLY A 127 15.36 12.52 3.53
CA GLY A 127 14.64 12.99 2.34
C GLY A 127 14.23 11.85 1.41
N LEU A 128 15.13 10.92 1.13
CA LEU A 128 14.85 9.75 0.30
C LEU A 128 13.82 8.82 0.95
N VAL A 129 13.91 8.60 2.26
CA VAL A 129 12.90 7.82 3.02
C VAL A 129 11.53 8.48 2.95
N LEU A 130 11.46 9.80 3.13
CA LEU A 130 10.22 10.55 3.02
C LEU A 130 9.63 10.48 1.61
N LEU A 131 10.45 10.66 0.57
CA LEU A 131 10.02 10.57 -0.82
C LEU A 131 9.47 9.20 -1.15
N PHE A 132 10.16 8.14 -0.73
CA PHE A 132 9.69 6.76 -0.93
C PHE A 132 8.37 6.50 -0.19
N LYS A 133 8.26 6.99 1.06
CA LYS A 133 7.02 6.91 1.85
C LYS A 133 5.87 7.64 1.17
N LEU A 134 6.07 8.88 0.72
CA LEU A 134 5.04 9.66 0.04
C LEU A 134 4.63 9.01 -1.27
N TYR A 135 5.59 8.57 -2.08
CA TYR A 135 5.33 7.91 -3.35
C TYR A 135 4.47 6.65 -3.17
N THR A 136 4.87 5.74 -2.28
CA THR A 136 4.14 4.48 -2.02
C THR A 136 2.72 4.73 -1.52
N VAL A 137 2.54 5.69 -0.60
CA VAL A 137 1.21 6.10 -0.10
C VAL A 137 0.36 6.70 -1.22
N LEU A 138 0.91 7.67 -1.96
CA LEU A 138 0.20 8.34 -3.05
C LEU A 138 -0.19 7.36 -4.15
N LEU A 139 0.66 6.40 -4.48
CA LEU A 139 0.37 5.40 -5.51
C LEU A 139 -0.79 4.49 -5.10
N ILE A 140 -0.79 3.98 -3.87
CA ILE A 140 -1.91 3.16 -3.37
C ILE A 140 -3.19 3.97 -3.32
N LEU A 141 -3.12 5.21 -2.83
CA LEU A 141 -4.27 6.11 -2.72
C LEU A 141 -4.82 6.48 -4.10
N TYR A 142 -3.94 6.75 -5.07
CA TYR A 142 -4.30 7.06 -6.45
C TYR A 142 -5.13 5.94 -7.08
N HIS A 143 -4.62 4.70 -7.02
CA HIS A 143 -5.35 3.56 -7.57
C HIS A 143 -6.66 3.27 -6.83
N TYR A 144 -6.68 3.45 -5.51
CA TYR A 144 -7.90 3.30 -4.73
C TYR A 144 -8.96 4.35 -5.10
N LEU A 145 -8.60 5.63 -5.15
CA LEU A 145 -9.52 6.72 -5.50
C LEU A 145 -10.08 6.54 -6.91
N TRP A 146 -9.23 6.17 -7.87
CA TRP A 146 -9.67 5.84 -9.22
C TRP A 146 -10.67 4.69 -9.24
N ASN A 147 -10.42 3.63 -8.47
CA ASN A 147 -11.37 2.52 -8.37
C ASN A 147 -12.73 2.99 -7.80
N VAL A 148 -12.73 3.72 -6.68
CA VAL A 148 -13.98 4.22 -6.05
C VAL A 148 -14.80 5.04 -7.04
N VAL A 149 -14.13 5.89 -7.81
CA VAL A 149 -14.75 6.78 -8.78
C VAL A 149 -15.25 6.05 -10.03
N LEU A 150 -14.51 5.04 -10.51
CA LEU A 150 -14.89 4.30 -11.72
C LEU A 150 -15.89 3.17 -11.46
N THR A 151 -15.95 2.64 -10.24
CA THR A 151 -16.90 1.60 -9.82
C THR A 151 -18.34 1.83 -10.27
N PRO A 152 -18.99 3.01 -10.07
CA PRO A 152 -20.36 3.22 -10.53
C PRO A 152 -20.51 3.16 -12.05
N PHE A 153 -19.46 3.47 -12.82
CA PHE A 153 -19.47 3.35 -14.27
C PHE A 153 -19.30 1.88 -14.68
N TYR A 154 -18.44 1.11 -13.99
CA TYR A 154 -18.34 -0.34 -14.21
C TYR A 154 -19.65 -1.08 -13.91
N GLN A 155 -20.38 -0.66 -12.86
CA GLN A 155 -21.70 -1.20 -12.55
C GLN A 155 -22.74 -0.93 -13.66
N ARG A 156 -22.54 0.10 -14.47
CA ARG A 156 -23.33 0.39 -15.69
C ARG A 156 -22.80 -0.34 -16.93
N GLN A 157 -21.91 -1.32 -16.75
CA GLN A 157 -21.28 -2.12 -17.81
C GLN A 157 -20.42 -1.33 -18.79
N TYR A 158 -19.92 -0.15 -18.40
CA TYR A 158 -18.92 0.55 -19.20
C TYR A 158 -17.57 -0.18 -19.12
N GLY A 159 -16.95 -0.46 -20.28
CA GLY A 159 -15.56 -0.90 -20.34
C GLY A 159 -14.58 0.17 -19.83
N TYR A 160 -13.38 -0.23 -19.43
CA TYR A 160 -12.34 0.64 -18.84
C TYR A 160 -12.17 2.01 -19.52
N PRO A 161 -11.91 2.09 -20.85
CA PRO A 161 -11.67 3.37 -21.52
C PRO A 161 -12.94 4.23 -21.60
N ARG A 162 -14.12 3.61 -21.70
CA ARG A 162 -15.40 4.33 -21.76
C ARG A 162 -15.77 4.88 -20.38
N ALA A 163 -15.50 4.14 -19.31
CA ALA A 163 -15.70 4.57 -17.93
C ALA A 163 -14.84 5.81 -17.61
N ILE A 164 -13.57 5.83 -18.05
CA ILE A 164 -12.68 6.99 -17.88
C ILE A 164 -13.22 8.22 -18.61
N LYS A 165 -13.63 8.09 -19.87
CA LYS A 165 -14.19 9.20 -20.65
C LYS A 165 -15.46 9.77 -20.01
N ALA A 166 -16.37 8.89 -19.57
CA ALA A 166 -17.60 9.27 -18.88
C ALA A 166 -17.33 9.93 -17.51
N PHE A 167 -16.32 9.47 -16.79
CA PHE A 167 -15.90 10.11 -15.56
C PHE A 167 -15.34 11.51 -15.82
N PHE A 168 -14.47 11.70 -16.81
CA PHE A 168 -13.91 13.02 -17.12
C PHE A 168 -14.96 14.02 -17.59
N SER A 169 -15.95 13.60 -18.37
CA SER A 169 -17.06 14.47 -18.77
C SER A 169 -17.90 14.91 -17.56
N TRP A 170 -18.17 14.00 -16.63
CA TRP A 170 -18.87 14.30 -15.38
C TRP A 170 -18.05 15.21 -14.45
N ALA A 171 -16.77 14.89 -14.25
CA ALA A 171 -15.85 15.61 -13.38
C ALA A 171 -15.64 17.07 -13.81
N ARG A 172 -15.65 17.33 -15.12
CA ARG A 172 -15.52 18.68 -15.68
C ARG A 172 -16.67 19.59 -15.24
N LYS A 173 -17.89 19.05 -15.12
CA LYS A 173 -19.08 19.76 -14.68
C LYS A 173 -19.16 19.88 -13.15
N ASN A 174 -18.67 18.88 -12.41
CA ASN A 174 -18.89 18.76 -10.95
C ASN A 174 -17.59 18.82 -10.12
N LYS A 175 -16.70 19.79 -10.42
CA LYS A 175 -15.36 19.89 -9.81
C LYS A 175 -15.37 19.96 -8.27
N LEU A 176 -16.23 20.82 -7.70
CA LEU A 176 -16.28 21.03 -6.25
C LEU A 176 -16.82 19.80 -5.50
N MET A 177 -17.85 19.16 -6.05
CA MET A 177 -18.41 17.93 -5.46
C MET A 177 -17.39 16.80 -5.48
N LEU A 178 -16.65 16.66 -6.59
CA LEU A 178 -15.56 15.70 -6.72
C LEU A 178 -14.45 15.95 -5.71
N LEU A 179 -14.01 17.20 -5.55
CA LEU A 179 -12.98 17.57 -4.58
C LEU A 179 -13.42 17.25 -3.15
N ARG A 180 -14.65 17.62 -2.77
CA ARG A 180 -15.21 17.30 -1.46
C ARG A 180 -15.27 15.79 -1.22
N TYR A 181 -15.72 15.04 -2.22
CA TYR A 181 -15.83 13.59 -2.13
C TYR A 181 -14.46 12.91 -1.96
N ILE A 182 -13.47 13.32 -2.76
CA ILE A 182 -12.09 12.82 -2.64
C ILE A 182 -11.52 13.15 -1.27
N LEU A 183 -11.66 14.39 -0.81
CA LEU A 183 -11.13 14.82 0.48
C LEU A 183 -11.74 14.03 1.65
N LEU A 184 -13.06 13.81 1.64
CA LEU A 184 -13.74 12.97 2.63
C LEU A 184 -13.26 11.52 2.56
N THR A 185 -13.08 10.97 1.37
CA THR A 185 -12.56 9.60 1.18
C THR A 185 -11.15 9.47 1.74
N VAL A 186 -10.26 10.43 1.47
CA VAL A 186 -8.89 10.46 1.99
C VAL A 186 -8.90 10.56 3.53
N LEU A 187 -9.78 11.39 4.09
CA LEU A 187 -9.91 11.54 5.55
C LEU A 187 -10.39 10.23 6.19
N LEU A 188 -11.37 9.54 5.59
CA LEU A 188 -11.83 8.24 6.05
C LEU A 188 -10.73 7.16 6.00
N VAL A 189 -9.94 7.14 4.92
CA VAL A 189 -8.77 6.24 4.81
C VAL A 189 -7.74 6.55 5.89
N TYR A 190 -7.46 7.83 6.16
CA TYR A 190 -6.54 8.19 7.24
C TYR A 190 -7.09 7.76 8.62
N PHE A 191 -8.39 7.96 8.87
CA PHE A 191 -9.03 7.58 10.12
C PHE A 191 -9.04 6.06 10.33
N SER A 192 -9.27 5.27 9.27
CA SER A 192 -9.25 3.81 9.35
C SER A 192 -7.88 3.27 9.75
N ILE A 193 -6.80 3.87 9.26
CA ILE A 193 -5.42 3.54 9.66
C ILE A 193 -5.19 3.86 11.14
N ARG A 194 -5.71 4.99 11.63
CA ARG A 194 -5.59 5.37 13.05
C ARG A 194 -6.37 4.41 13.95
N ILE A 195 -7.59 4.02 13.56
CA ILE A 195 -8.35 2.98 14.26
C ILE A 195 -7.54 1.68 14.31
N TYR A 196 -6.95 1.27 13.19
CA TYR A 196 -6.15 0.05 13.14
C TYR A 196 -4.94 0.10 14.08
N GLN A 197 -4.24 1.24 14.19
CA GLN A 197 -3.16 1.42 15.16
C GLN A 197 -3.63 1.24 16.61
N LEU A 198 -4.80 1.78 16.95
CA LEU A 198 -5.38 1.63 18.29
C LEU A 198 -5.75 0.18 18.56
N ILE A 199 -6.40 -0.49 17.62
CA ILE A 199 -6.75 -1.92 17.74
C ILE A 199 -5.49 -2.77 17.89
N LEU A 200 -4.45 -2.52 17.11
CA LEU A 200 -3.18 -3.22 17.23
C LEU A 200 -2.59 -3.08 18.65
N ARG A 201 -2.48 -1.84 19.12
CA ARG A 201 -1.83 -1.54 20.40
C ARG A 201 -2.62 -2.04 21.61
N PHE A 202 -3.94 -1.86 21.61
CA PHE A 202 -4.77 -2.10 22.80
C PHE A 202 -5.49 -3.46 22.79
N VAL A 203 -5.65 -4.09 21.63
CA VAL A 203 -6.40 -5.35 21.51
C VAL A 203 -5.49 -6.47 21.02
N LEU A 204 -4.92 -6.35 19.82
CA LEU A 204 -4.21 -7.47 19.18
C LEU A 204 -2.91 -7.83 19.91
N VAL A 205 -2.06 -6.86 20.22
CA VAL A 205 -0.76 -7.13 20.89
C VAL A 205 -0.97 -7.72 22.29
N PRO A 206 -1.83 -7.17 23.18
CA PRO A 206 -2.13 -7.81 24.45
C PRO A 206 -2.68 -9.23 24.31
N CYS A 207 -3.58 -9.48 23.36
CA CYS A 207 -4.10 -10.82 23.08
C CYS A 207 -2.99 -11.79 22.65
N ILE A 208 -2.11 -11.38 21.73
CA ILE A 208 -0.99 -12.20 21.26
C ILE A 208 -0.04 -12.54 22.41
N MET A 209 0.29 -11.58 23.25
CA MET A 209 1.16 -11.80 24.41
C MET A 209 0.50 -12.71 25.45
N SER A 210 -0.80 -12.53 25.71
CA SER A 210 -1.55 -13.39 26.63
C SER A 210 -1.62 -14.85 26.14
N ILE A 211 -1.79 -15.06 24.83
CA ILE A 211 -1.76 -16.40 24.22
C ILE A 211 -0.35 -16.99 24.33
N GLY A 212 0.69 -16.21 24.05
CA GLY A 212 2.08 -16.66 24.19
C GLY A 212 2.41 -17.08 25.62
N ASN A 213 2.00 -16.29 26.61
CA ASN A 213 2.24 -16.59 28.03
C ASN A 213 1.47 -17.82 28.53
N SER A 214 0.31 -18.12 27.96
CA SER A 214 -0.52 -19.28 28.37
C SER A 214 -0.19 -20.58 27.62
N THR A 215 0.21 -20.48 26.36
CA THR A 215 0.47 -21.65 25.49
C THR A 215 1.96 -21.95 25.29
N GLY A 216 2.84 -21.00 25.61
CA GLY A 216 4.27 -21.05 25.28
C GLY A 216 4.58 -20.79 23.79
N ILE A 217 3.56 -20.56 22.95
CA ILE A 217 3.71 -20.34 21.51
C ILE A 217 3.64 -18.84 21.20
N PHE A 218 4.77 -18.24 20.81
CA PHE A 218 4.82 -16.84 20.38
C PHE A 218 4.44 -16.69 18.91
N LEU A 219 3.35 -15.96 18.63
CA LEU A 219 2.83 -15.69 17.28
C LEU A 219 3.58 -14.55 16.55
N LEU A 220 4.72 -14.09 17.09
CA LEU A 220 5.52 -13.01 16.51
C LEU A 220 6.53 -13.56 15.51
N PHE A 221 6.71 -12.85 14.40
CA PHE A 221 7.74 -13.15 13.42
C PHE A 221 9.12 -12.84 13.97
N LYS A 222 10.06 -13.77 13.79
CA LYS A 222 11.47 -13.58 14.16
C LYS A 222 12.30 -13.27 12.92
N LEU A 223 13.07 -12.21 12.99
CA LEU A 223 14.12 -11.90 12.03
C LEU A 223 15.43 -12.57 12.43
N TYR A 224 16.20 -13.00 11.43
CA TYR A 224 17.53 -13.57 11.66
C TYR A 224 18.60 -12.49 11.50
N PRO A 225 19.71 -12.58 12.26
CA PRO A 225 20.87 -11.74 12.04
C PRO A 225 21.49 -12.04 10.66
N PHE A 226 22.08 -11.04 10.00
CA PHE A 226 22.63 -11.19 8.66
C PHE A 226 24.02 -11.87 8.71
N VAL A 227 24.05 -13.20 8.70
CA VAL A 227 25.29 -13.98 8.68
C VAL A 227 25.70 -14.33 7.25
N SER A 228 24.71 -14.65 6.41
CA SER A 228 24.83 -15.11 5.03
C SER A 228 23.90 -14.34 4.08
N LEU A 229 24.13 -14.47 2.77
CA LEU A 229 23.24 -13.92 1.74
C LEU A 229 21.82 -14.53 1.82
N GLY A 230 21.71 -15.80 2.22
CA GLY A 230 20.41 -16.49 2.36
C GLY A 230 19.50 -15.83 3.39
N ASP A 231 20.08 -15.27 4.46
CA ASP A 231 19.32 -14.61 5.53
C ASP A 231 18.58 -13.37 5.03
N ILE A 232 19.08 -12.72 3.96
CA ILE A 232 18.40 -11.59 3.33
C ILE A 232 17.06 -12.04 2.74
N PHE A 233 17.05 -13.14 2.01
CA PHE A 233 15.82 -13.68 1.41
C PHE A 233 14.84 -14.12 2.49
N ILE A 234 15.31 -14.81 3.53
CA ILE A 234 14.48 -15.24 4.67
C ILE A 234 13.85 -14.02 5.34
N ASN A 235 14.64 -13.01 5.69
CA ASN A 235 14.15 -11.81 6.35
C ASN A 235 13.15 -11.03 5.48
N VAL A 236 13.38 -10.93 4.17
CA VAL A 236 12.42 -10.32 3.24
C VAL A 236 11.12 -11.13 3.17
N SER A 237 11.19 -12.46 3.14
CA SER A 237 9.99 -13.33 3.17
C SER A 237 9.23 -13.21 4.49
N VAL A 238 9.93 -13.08 5.62
CA VAL A 238 9.32 -12.84 6.93
C VAL A 238 8.60 -11.49 6.95
N LEU A 239 9.22 -10.43 6.42
CA LEU A 239 8.60 -9.12 6.26
C LEU A 239 7.37 -9.18 5.32
N ALA A 240 7.43 -9.97 4.25
CA ALA A 240 6.30 -10.24 3.37
C ALA A 240 5.13 -10.87 4.13
N GLY A 241 5.40 -11.87 4.95
CA GLY A 241 4.40 -12.54 5.80
C GLY A 241 3.77 -11.58 6.79
N ALA A 242 4.57 -10.79 7.50
CA ALA A 242 4.10 -9.76 8.42
C ALA A 242 3.23 -8.71 7.71
N PHE A 243 3.62 -8.29 6.50
CA PHE A 243 2.83 -7.38 5.66
C PHE A 243 1.46 -7.98 5.28
N LEU A 244 1.42 -9.25 4.84
CA LEU A 244 0.17 -9.92 4.47
C LEU A 244 -0.77 -10.10 5.67
N ILE A 245 -0.23 -10.46 6.84
CA ILE A 245 -1.01 -10.57 8.07
C ILE A 245 -1.54 -9.21 8.51
N SER A 246 -0.72 -8.16 8.39
CA SER A 246 -1.18 -6.79 8.65
C SER A 246 -2.33 -6.40 7.72
N ASN A 247 -2.31 -6.80 6.45
CA ASN A 247 -3.44 -6.56 5.54
C ASN A 247 -4.68 -7.38 5.92
N LEU A 248 -4.49 -8.64 6.34
CA LEU A 248 -5.59 -9.51 6.77
C LEU A 248 -6.37 -8.92 7.95
N PHE A 249 -5.68 -8.42 8.97
CA PHE A 249 -6.31 -7.78 10.13
C PHE A 249 -6.83 -6.37 9.84
N PHE A 250 -6.32 -5.70 8.82
CA PHE A 250 -6.80 -4.39 8.40
C PHE A 250 -8.09 -4.48 7.56
N TYR A 251 -8.27 -5.57 6.79
CA TYR A 251 -9.39 -5.75 5.87
C TYR A 251 -10.80 -5.57 6.48
N PRO A 252 -11.13 -6.09 7.68
CA PRO A 252 -12.44 -5.86 8.28
C PRO A 252 -12.73 -4.37 8.51
N ILE A 253 -11.72 -3.58 8.89
CA ILE A 253 -11.85 -2.14 9.09
C ILE A 253 -12.15 -1.46 7.75
N ILE A 254 -11.46 -1.86 6.68
CA ILE A 254 -11.73 -1.37 5.32
C ILE A 254 -13.18 -1.61 4.95
N ARG A 255 -13.65 -2.85 5.10
CA ARG A 255 -15.04 -3.25 4.80
C ARG A 255 -16.05 -2.41 5.56
N SER A 256 -15.85 -2.21 6.87
CA SER A 256 -16.74 -1.39 7.70
C SER A 256 -16.76 0.07 7.24
N VAL A 257 -15.60 0.67 6.97
CA VAL A 257 -15.50 2.06 6.52
C VAL A 257 -16.12 2.25 5.15
N GLN A 258 -15.92 1.31 4.22
CA GLN A 258 -16.55 1.36 2.91
C GLN A 258 -18.07 1.20 2.99
N TYR A 259 -18.56 0.34 3.88
CA TYR A 259 -19.99 0.20 4.12
C TYR A 259 -20.59 1.53 4.59
N LEU A 260 -19.94 2.18 5.57
CA LEU A 260 -20.35 3.51 6.06
C LEU A 260 -20.27 4.57 4.96
N GLN A 261 -19.18 4.59 4.18
CA GLN A 261 -19.01 5.53 3.08
C GLN A 261 -20.10 5.36 2.02
N ASN A 262 -20.42 4.13 1.62
CA ASN A 262 -21.46 3.87 0.63
C ASN A 262 -22.87 4.18 1.16
N TYR A 263 -23.09 4.05 2.47
CA TYR A 263 -24.36 4.39 3.10
C TYR A 263 -24.57 5.91 3.18
N PHE A 264 -23.59 6.65 3.68
CA PHE A 264 -23.69 8.10 3.91
C PHE A 264 -23.33 8.95 2.69
N LEU A 265 -22.44 8.48 1.83
CA LEU A 265 -21.90 9.21 0.67
C LEU A 265 -21.88 8.32 -0.59
N PRO A 266 -23.03 7.82 -1.08
CA PRO A 266 -23.07 6.97 -2.26
C PRO A 266 -22.71 7.75 -3.54
N PHE A 267 -21.47 7.61 -4.01
CA PHE A 267 -21.01 8.29 -5.23
C PHE A 267 -21.88 7.97 -6.46
N GLY A 268 -22.38 6.73 -6.57
CA GLY A 268 -23.29 6.35 -7.65
C GLY A 268 -24.60 7.15 -7.70
N LYS A 269 -25.12 7.60 -6.55
CA LYS A 269 -26.29 8.49 -6.49
C LYS A 269 -25.92 9.92 -6.88
N VAL A 270 -24.75 10.39 -6.45
CA VAL A 270 -24.22 11.72 -6.79
C VAL A 270 -24.00 11.86 -8.30
N VAL A 271 -23.51 10.82 -8.96
CA VAL A 271 -23.35 10.81 -10.43
C VAL A 271 -24.71 10.88 -11.12
N ARG A 272 -25.72 10.11 -10.67
CA ARG A 272 -27.08 10.11 -11.25
C ARG A 272 -27.83 11.42 -11.07
N SER A 273 -27.75 12.05 -9.89
CA SER A 273 -28.45 13.31 -9.61
C SER A 273 -27.91 14.47 -10.42
N ALA A 274 -26.59 14.50 -10.67
CA ALA A 274 -25.96 15.54 -11.47
C ALA A 274 -26.22 15.38 -12.98
N ASP A 275 -26.31 14.13 -13.47
CA ASP A 275 -26.73 13.86 -14.85
C ASP A 275 -28.18 14.37 -15.07
N ALA A 276 -29.08 14.14 -14.10
CA ALA A 276 -30.49 14.56 -14.14
C ALA A 276 -30.72 16.07 -13.99
N GLN A 277 -29.78 16.83 -13.44
CA GLN A 277 -29.83 18.31 -13.39
C GLN A 277 -29.27 18.98 -14.65
N SER A 278 -28.63 18.20 -15.54
CA SER A 278 -28.01 18.69 -16.77
C SER A 278 -28.74 18.28 -18.05
N ALA A 279 -29.91 17.66 -17.90
CA ALA A 279 -30.90 17.37 -18.94
C ALA A 279 -32.10 18.31 -18.75
#